data_AF-A0A9P1JHF7-F1
#
_entry.id   AF-A0A9P1JHF7-F1
#
_cell.length_a   1.000
_cell.length_b   1.000
_cell.length_c   1.000
_cell.angle_alpha   90.00
_cell.angle_beta   90.00
_cell.angle_gamma   90.00
#
_symmetry.space_group_name_H-M   'P 1'
#
loop_
_entity.id
_entity.type
_entity.pdbx_description
1 polymer ?
#
loop_
_entity_poly.entity_id
_entity_poly.type
_entity_poly.pdbx_seq_one_letter_code
_entity_poly.pdbx_strand_id
1 'polypeptide(L)'
;MKKKKMIIFFGIVAIAIIALSITIPMYINRLDTTNLDAIATKVKENKKINKHFDSVWLRKVKDTKNQFDLSLKAKPAFTTLSDKEKLLLAGKVMGVVQENSHLNEIKCGRNKTCSINEIFILPSDEDDKTSSYEVKYSPLNHPEENVLIVSEYQNDDPNSHMLETREVKYQEDGDEGVDTLDEDYQEKTIAIGMTKHEVIQLKDWGRPKSIHKTTTASGINEQWVYGISRYLYFDNGVLTTIQE
;
A
#
# COMPACT_ATOMS: atom_id res chain seq x y z
N MET A 1 -23.89 5.58 59.97
CA MET A 1 -24.00 4.93 58.63
C MET A 1 -23.69 5.83 57.43
N LYS A 2 -23.84 7.17 57.48
CA LYS A 2 -23.64 8.05 56.31
C LYS A 2 -22.18 8.24 55.85
N LYS A 3 -21.22 8.39 56.78
CA LYS A 3 -19.79 8.62 56.44
C LYS A 3 -19.11 7.45 55.73
N LYS A 4 -19.39 6.19 56.15
CA LYS A 4 -18.78 4.99 55.56
C LYS A 4 -19.25 4.75 54.11
N LYS A 5 -20.55 4.98 53.83
CA LYS A 5 -21.09 4.96 52.46
C LYS A 5 -20.49 6.07 51.57
N MET A 6 -20.24 7.24 52.15
CA MET A 6 -19.65 8.38 51.44
C MET A 6 -18.17 8.12 51.08
N ILE A 7 -17.38 7.53 51.98
CA ILE A 7 -15.97 7.13 51.70
C ILE A 7 -15.90 6.06 50.62
N ILE A 8 -16.79 5.06 50.66
CA ILE A 8 -16.86 4.02 49.62
C ILE A 8 -17.24 4.65 48.27
N PHE A 9 -18.20 5.58 48.24
CA PHE A 9 -18.58 6.28 47.02
C PHE A 9 -17.43 7.12 46.43
N PHE A 10 -16.73 7.90 47.25
CA PHE A 10 -15.57 8.67 46.79
C PHE A 10 -14.41 7.77 46.34
N GLY A 11 -14.20 6.63 46.99
CA GLY A 11 -13.21 5.63 46.56
C GLY A 11 -13.55 5.03 45.19
N ILE A 12 -14.81 4.67 44.94
CA ILE A 12 -15.27 4.14 43.64
C ILE A 12 -15.15 5.21 42.54
N VAL A 13 -15.53 6.45 42.82
CA VAL A 13 -15.41 7.57 41.87
C VAL A 13 -13.94 7.86 41.55
N ALA A 14 -13.04 7.85 42.55
CA ALA A 14 -11.61 8.03 42.33
C ALA A 14 -11.01 6.91 41.47
N ILE A 15 -11.36 5.65 41.72
CA ILE A 15 -10.92 4.51 40.90
C ILE A 15 -11.45 4.62 39.47
N ALA A 16 -12.71 5.01 39.29
CA ALA A 16 -13.29 5.23 37.95
C ALA A 16 -12.59 6.35 37.18
N ILE A 17 -12.24 7.46 37.85
CA ILE A 17 -11.50 8.58 37.24
C ILE A 17 -10.07 8.14 36.84
N ILE A 18 -9.38 7.38 37.69
CA ILE A 18 -8.04 6.85 37.39
C ILE A 18 -8.10 5.83 36.25
N ALA A 19 -9.11 4.96 36.23
CA ALA A 19 -9.32 4.02 35.14
C ALA A 19 -9.61 4.76 33.82
N LEU A 20 -10.46 5.79 33.84
CA LEU A 20 -10.75 6.63 32.66
C LEU A 20 -9.52 7.41 32.21
N SER A 21 -8.71 7.95 33.12
CA SER A 21 -7.50 8.71 32.77
C SER A 21 -6.41 7.85 32.13
N ILE A 22 -6.42 6.53 32.32
CA ILE A 22 -5.50 5.58 31.68
C ILE A 22 -6.11 4.98 30.40
N THR A 23 -7.37 4.55 30.46
CA THR A 23 -8.03 3.87 29.34
C THR A 23 -8.35 4.81 28.18
N ILE A 24 -8.71 6.06 28.43
CA ILE A 24 -9.01 7.04 27.38
C ILE A 24 -7.75 7.34 26.53
N PRO A 25 -6.58 7.68 27.10
CA PRO A 25 -5.35 7.85 26.31
C PRO A 25 -4.92 6.57 25.59
N MET A 26 -5.03 5.40 26.23
CA MET A 26 -4.71 4.13 25.57
C MET A 26 -5.60 3.87 24.35
N TYR A 27 -6.91 4.13 24.46
CA TYR A 27 -7.86 3.96 23.36
C TYR A 27 -7.62 4.97 22.24
N ILE A 28 -7.38 6.25 22.58
CA ILE A 28 -7.06 7.31 21.59
C ILE A 28 -5.71 7.03 20.88
N ASN A 29 -4.75 6.45 21.59
CA ASN A 29 -3.44 6.14 21.03
C ASN A 29 -3.38 4.84 20.23
N ARG A 30 -4.45 4.01 20.25
CA ARG A 30 -4.54 2.83 19.40
C ARG A 30 -4.61 3.20 17.91
N LEU A 31 -4.01 2.37 17.06
CA LEU A 31 -4.17 2.45 15.62
C LEU A 31 -5.51 1.81 15.22
N ASP A 32 -6.23 2.46 14.32
CA ASP A 32 -7.40 1.90 13.65
C ASP A 32 -6.95 1.38 12.28
N THR A 33 -6.91 0.07 12.10
CA THR A 33 -6.42 -0.56 10.87
C THR A 33 -7.53 -0.83 9.86
N THR A 34 -8.76 -0.37 10.08
CA THR A 34 -9.90 -0.73 9.22
C THR A 34 -9.67 -0.43 7.73
N ASN A 35 -9.11 0.73 7.38
CA ASN A 35 -8.82 1.07 5.99
C ASN A 35 -7.68 0.24 5.40
N LEU A 36 -6.71 -0.10 6.24
CA LEU A 36 -5.58 -0.97 5.93
C LEU A 36 -6.10 -2.40 5.63
N ASP A 37 -6.96 -2.93 6.48
CA ASP A 37 -7.59 -4.25 6.31
C ASP A 37 -8.53 -4.29 5.09
N ALA A 38 -9.22 -3.18 4.80
CA ALA A 38 -10.03 -3.03 3.60
C ALA A 38 -9.20 -3.09 2.31
N ILE A 39 -8.01 -2.48 2.30
CA ILE A 39 -7.06 -2.59 1.17
C ILE A 39 -6.63 -4.05 0.97
N ALA A 40 -6.21 -4.73 2.04
CA ALA A 40 -5.81 -6.14 1.96
C ALA A 40 -6.95 -7.02 1.43
N THR A 41 -8.19 -6.75 1.84
CA THR A 41 -9.40 -7.43 1.34
C THR A 41 -9.61 -7.19 -0.15
N LYS A 42 -9.50 -5.94 -0.62
CA LYS A 42 -9.63 -5.61 -2.06
C LYS A 42 -8.56 -6.30 -2.91
N VAL A 43 -7.33 -6.38 -2.42
CA VAL A 43 -6.26 -7.13 -3.10
C VAL A 43 -6.59 -8.62 -3.18
N LYS A 44 -7.04 -9.21 -2.06
CA LYS A 44 -7.42 -10.63 -1.98
C LYS A 44 -8.58 -10.99 -2.91
N GLU A 45 -9.56 -10.10 -3.05
CA GLU A 45 -10.79 -10.35 -3.83
C GLU A 45 -10.64 -9.98 -5.32
N ASN A 46 -9.57 -9.29 -5.71
CA ASN A 46 -9.36 -8.89 -7.09
C ASN A 46 -9.24 -10.11 -8.01
N LYS A 47 -10.11 -10.18 -9.03
CA LYS A 47 -10.23 -11.33 -9.95
C LYS A 47 -8.96 -11.66 -10.73
N LYS A 48 -8.10 -10.68 -11.01
CA LYS A 48 -6.84 -10.89 -11.74
C LYS A 48 -5.72 -11.38 -10.81
N ILE A 49 -5.82 -11.10 -9.51
CA ILE A 49 -4.78 -11.36 -8.50
C ILE A 49 -5.07 -12.65 -7.71
N ASN A 50 -6.33 -12.90 -7.33
CA ASN A 50 -6.73 -13.94 -6.38
C ASN A 50 -6.37 -15.38 -6.80
N LYS A 51 -6.13 -15.62 -8.09
CA LYS A 51 -5.71 -16.92 -8.63
C LYS A 51 -4.27 -17.28 -8.24
N HIS A 52 -3.45 -16.30 -7.83
CA HIS A 52 -2.03 -16.47 -7.52
C HIS A 52 -1.70 -16.44 -6.02
N PHE A 53 -2.63 -15.99 -5.16
CA PHE A 53 -2.38 -15.84 -3.73
C PHE A 53 -3.48 -16.50 -2.88
N ASP A 54 -3.08 -17.13 -1.78
CA ASP A 54 -3.99 -17.80 -0.83
C ASP A 54 -4.51 -16.83 0.24
N SER A 55 -3.61 -16.03 0.79
CA SER A 55 -3.91 -15.07 1.85
C SER A 55 -3.18 -13.75 1.62
N VAL A 56 -3.79 -12.68 2.11
CA VAL A 56 -3.27 -11.31 2.07
C VAL A 56 -3.51 -10.71 3.46
N TRP A 57 -2.48 -10.15 4.08
CA TRP A 57 -2.57 -9.51 5.37
C TRP A 57 -1.57 -8.36 5.47
N LEU A 58 -1.73 -7.53 6.49
CA LEU A 58 -0.77 -6.46 6.78
C LEU A 58 0.09 -6.83 7.97
N ARG A 59 1.39 -6.56 7.83
CA ARG A 59 2.37 -6.73 8.90
C ARG A 59 2.92 -5.37 9.28
N LYS A 60 2.81 -4.98 10.55
CA LYS A 60 3.41 -3.72 11.00
C LYS A 60 4.94 -3.82 10.95
N VAL A 61 5.59 -2.86 10.30
CA VAL A 61 7.05 -2.78 10.26
C VAL A 61 7.55 -2.33 11.62
N LYS A 62 8.47 -3.10 12.19
CA LYS A 62 9.08 -2.80 13.49
C LYS A 62 9.85 -1.48 13.43
N ASP A 63 9.85 -0.74 14.53
CA ASP A 63 10.66 0.49 14.70
C ASP A 63 10.37 1.63 13.70
N THR A 64 9.27 1.55 12.94
CA THR A 64 8.79 2.61 12.07
C THR A 64 7.52 3.26 12.61
N LYS A 65 7.27 4.51 12.21
CA LYS A 65 6.03 5.20 12.51
C LYS A 65 4.94 4.76 11.53
N ASN A 66 4.07 3.86 11.98
CA ASN A 66 2.83 3.47 11.30
C ASN A 66 3.01 2.90 9.88
N GLN A 67 4.16 2.30 9.57
CA GLN A 67 4.36 1.62 8.28
C GLN A 67 4.00 0.14 8.38
N PHE A 68 3.50 -0.41 7.27
CA PHE A 68 3.06 -1.79 7.15
C PHE A 68 3.56 -2.41 5.85
N ASP A 69 3.91 -3.69 5.87
CA ASP A 69 4.10 -4.47 4.65
C ASP A 69 2.75 -5.08 4.27
N LEU A 70 2.42 -5.02 2.99
CA LEU A 70 1.34 -5.85 2.45
C LEU A 70 1.92 -7.23 2.15
N SER A 71 1.60 -8.18 3.02
CA SER A 71 2.10 -9.55 2.92
C SER A 71 1.10 -10.43 2.17
N LEU A 72 1.60 -11.24 1.24
CA LEU A 72 0.82 -12.22 0.47
C LEU A 72 1.44 -13.60 0.62
N LYS A 73 0.62 -14.66 0.69
CA LYS A 73 1.07 -16.05 0.57
C LYS A 73 0.80 -16.55 -0.85
N ALA A 74 1.84 -16.92 -1.57
CA ALA A 74 1.78 -17.39 -2.94
C ALA A 74 1.17 -18.81 -3.04
N LYS A 75 0.37 -19.02 -4.07
CA LYS A 75 -0.04 -20.34 -4.58
C LYS A 75 1.04 -20.91 -5.50
N PRO A 76 1.03 -22.22 -5.81
CA PRO A 76 1.92 -22.79 -6.83
C PRO A 76 1.83 -22.08 -8.20
N ALA A 77 0.63 -21.61 -8.56
CA ALA A 77 0.42 -20.85 -9.80
C ALA A 77 1.17 -19.50 -9.86
N PHE A 78 1.67 -18.98 -8.73
CA PHE A 78 2.56 -17.81 -8.71
C PHE A 78 4.03 -18.23 -8.87
N THR A 79 4.45 -19.32 -8.22
CA THR A 79 5.85 -19.73 -8.20
C THR A 79 6.30 -20.21 -9.58
N THR A 80 5.39 -20.76 -10.38
CA THR A 80 5.63 -21.16 -11.79
C THR A 80 5.75 -20.00 -12.78
N LEU A 81 5.42 -18.77 -12.38
CA LEU A 81 5.57 -17.59 -13.23
C LEU A 81 7.06 -17.29 -13.45
N SER A 82 7.39 -16.73 -14.61
CA SER A 82 8.69 -16.10 -14.82
C SER A 82 8.88 -14.91 -13.87
N ASP A 83 10.12 -14.53 -13.59
CA ASP A 83 10.41 -13.38 -12.73
C ASP A 83 9.79 -12.07 -13.27
N LYS A 84 9.72 -11.93 -14.59
CA LYS A 84 9.05 -10.82 -15.27
C LYS A 84 7.57 -10.78 -14.93
N GLU A 85 6.88 -11.92 -15.04
CA GLU A 85 5.46 -12.03 -14.70
C GLU A 85 5.21 -11.81 -13.20
N LYS A 86 6.10 -12.29 -12.33
CA LYS A 86 6.06 -12.03 -10.88
C LYS A 86 6.15 -10.54 -10.58
N LEU A 87 7.11 -9.84 -11.20
CA LEU A 87 7.28 -8.40 -11.08
C LEU A 87 6.02 -7.64 -11.54
N LEU A 88 5.49 -7.97 -12.72
CA LEU A 88 4.28 -7.33 -13.25
C LEU A 88 3.05 -7.59 -12.38
N LEU A 89 2.89 -8.80 -11.86
CA LEU A 89 1.79 -9.16 -10.97
C LEU A 89 1.89 -8.41 -9.63
N ALA A 90 3.10 -8.26 -9.07
CA ALA A 90 3.32 -7.42 -7.89
C ALA A 90 2.97 -5.95 -8.18
N GLY A 91 3.27 -5.44 -9.39
CA GLY A 91 2.81 -4.13 -9.84
C GLY A 91 1.28 -4.03 -9.93
N LYS A 92 0.59 -5.07 -10.39
CA LYS A 92 -0.90 -5.12 -10.36
C LYS A 92 -1.44 -5.08 -8.92
N VAL A 93 -0.78 -5.76 -7.98
CA VAL A 93 -1.10 -5.63 -6.54
C VAL A 93 -0.94 -4.19 -6.08
N MET A 94 0.18 -3.52 -6.42
CA MET A 94 0.37 -2.10 -6.08
C MET A 94 -0.73 -1.21 -6.66
N GLY A 95 -1.18 -1.44 -7.89
CA GLY A 95 -2.28 -0.70 -8.50
C GLY A 95 -3.55 -0.71 -7.64
N VAL A 96 -3.97 -1.90 -7.20
CA VAL A 96 -5.13 -2.05 -6.29
C VAL A 96 -4.90 -1.30 -4.97
N VAL A 97 -3.68 -1.30 -4.43
CA VAL A 97 -3.39 -0.53 -3.23
C VAL A 97 -3.47 0.98 -3.52
N GLN A 98 -2.97 1.48 -4.66
CA GLN A 98 -3.01 2.90 -4.99
C GLN A 98 -4.42 3.45 -5.13
N GLU A 99 -5.31 2.71 -5.80
CA GLU A 99 -6.73 3.03 -5.92
C GLU A 99 -7.39 3.28 -4.55
N ASN A 100 -6.81 2.73 -3.49
CA ASN A 100 -7.39 2.70 -2.15
C ASN A 100 -6.52 3.37 -1.08
N SER A 101 -5.38 3.97 -1.44
CA SER A 101 -4.40 4.52 -0.48
C SER A 101 -4.03 5.98 -0.70
N HIS A 102 -4.63 6.69 -1.65
CA HIS A 102 -4.38 8.12 -1.90
C HIS A 102 -2.89 8.49 -2.04
N LEU A 103 -2.13 7.69 -2.81
CA LEU A 103 -0.67 7.78 -2.91
C LEU A 103 0.05 7.45 -1.59
N ASN A 104 -0.32 6.32 -0.99
CA ASN A 104 0.27 5.79 0.24
C ASN A 104 -0.03 6.58 1.54
N GLU A 105 -1.08 7.40 1.56
CA GLU A 105 -1.57 8.13 2.72
C GLU A 105 -2.88 7.52 3.25
N ILE A 106 -2.77 6.46 4.06
CA ILE A 106 -3.92 5.69 4.55
C ILE A 106 -4.31 6.19 5.94
N LYS A 107 -5.56 6.65 6.12
CA LYS A 107 -6.05 7.05 7.45
C LYS A 107 -6.12 5.83 8.37
N CYS A 108 -5.48 5.89 9.55
CA CYS A 108 -5.43 4.77 10.49
C CYS A 108 -5.64 5.17 11.95
N GLY A 109 -6.63 6.05 12.15
CA GLY A 109 -7.02 6.58 13.45
C GLY A 109 -7.03 8.11 13.45
N ARG A 110 -7.37 8.70 14.60
CA ARG A 110 -7.48 10.15 14.73
C ARG A 110 -6.11 10.81 14.53
N ASN A 111 -6.00 11.64 13.49
CA ASN A 111 -4.77 12.35 13.11
C ASN A 111 -3.56 11.42 12.88
N LYS A 112 -3.80 10.17 12.47
CA LYS A 112 -2.76 9.19 12.15
C LYS A 112 -2.88 8.77 10.70
N THR A 113 -1.76 8.83 10.01
CA THR A 113 -1.58 8.27 8.67
C THR A 113 -0.66 7.06 8.79
N CYS A 114 -1.01 6.03 8.04
CA CYS A 114 -0.25 4.82 7.81
C CYS A 114 0.15 4.76 6.35
N SER A 115 1.20 4.01 6.07
CA SER A 115 1.70 3.79 4.71
C SER A 115 2.12 2.34 4.53
N ILE A 116 2.06 1.88 3.29
CA ILE A 116 2.65 0.61 2.86
C ILE A 116 4.14 0.84 2.60
N ASN A 117 4.98 -0.01 3.17
CA ASN A 117 6.43 -0.01 2.97
C ASN A 117 6.81 -0.83 1.73
N GLU A 118 6.28 -2.03 1.61
CA GLU A 118 6.54 -2.94 0.48
C GLU A 118 5.39 -3.93 0.27
N ILE A 119 5.39 -4.53 -0.91
CA ILE A 119 4.66 -5.75 -1.20
C ILE A 119 5.64 -6.89 -0.88
N PHE A 120 5.28 -7.72 0.10
CA PHE A 120 6.09 -8.84 0.57
C PHE A 120 5.36 -10.15 0.26
N ILE A 121 5.93 -11.01 -0.56
CA ILE A 121 5.30 -12.26 -0.98
C ILE A 121 6.09 -13.42 -0.40
N LEU A 122 5.41 -14.21 0.43
CA LEU A 122 5.90 -15.50 0.88
C LEU A 122 5.66 -16.55 -0.22
N PRO A 123 6.66 -17.39 -0.53
CA PRO A 123 6.53 -18.45 -1.52
C PRO A 123 5.47 -19.48 -1.12
N SER A 124 5.07 -20.30 -2.09
CA SER A 124 4.24 -21.49 -1.81
C SER A 124 5.05 -22.51 -1.01
N ASP A 125 4.37 -23.41 -0.30
CA ASP A 125 5.05 -24.48 0.45
C ASP A 125 5.77 -25.49 -0.48
N GLU A 126 5.51 -25.42 -1.80
CA GLU A 126 6.19 -26.21 -2.85
C GLU A 126 7.49 -25.56 -3.37
N ASP A 127 7.79 -24.31 -2.98
CA ASP A 127 9.01 -23.60 -3.38
C ASP A 127 10.02 -23.69 -2.22
N ASP A 128 11.00 -24.60 -2.37
CA ASP A 128 11.93 -25.00 -1.32
C ASP A 128 13.20 -24.14 -1.24
N LYS A 129 13.48 -23.36 -2.29
CA LYS A 129 14.69 -22.51 -2.37
C LYS A 129 14.42 -21.04 -2.12
N THR A 130 13.23 -20.55 -2.41
CA THR A 130 12.91 -19.14 -2.24
C THR A 130 12.40 -18.88 -0.82
N SER A 131 12.88 -17.81 -0.21
CA SER A 131 12.44 -17.33 1.12
C SER A 131 11.38 -16.23 1.00
N SER A 132 11.59 -15.28 0.08
CA SER A 132 10.65 -14.18 -0.16
C SER A 132 10.83 -13.55 -1.54
N TYR A 133 9.77 -12.87 -1.98
CA TYR A 133 9.81 -11.91 -3.07
C TYR A 133 9.34 -10.56 -2.55
N GLU A 134 10.06 -9.48 -2.86
CA GLU A 134 9.79 -8.16 -2.29
C GLU A 134 9.81 -7.09 -3.37
N VAL A 135 8.85 -6.17 -3.31
CA VAL A 135 8.84 -4.97 -4.16
C VAL A 135 8.56 -3.75 -3.29
N LYS A 136 9.51 -2.81 -3.23
CA LYS A 136 9.34 -1.57 -2.47
C LYS A 136 8.16 -0.76 -3.01
N TYR A 137 7.28 -0.32 -2.11
CA TYR A 137 6.07 0.37 -2.50
C TYR A 137 6.37 1.79 -2.95
N SER A 138 6.08 2.09 -4.22
CA SER A 138 6.17 3.45 -4.76
C SER A 138 4.85 3.85 -5.41
N PRO A 139 4.16 4.90 -4.91
CA PRO A 139 2.84 5.27 -5.41
C PRO A 139 2.79 5.88 -6.79
N LEU A 140 3.95 6.21 -7.35
CA LEU A 140 4.07 6.87 -8.64
C LEU A 140 4.79 6.01 -9.66
N ASN A 141 5.22 4.80 -9.29
CA ASN A 141 5.88 3.90 -10.23
C ASN A 141 4.83 3.11 -11.01
N HIS A 142 5.02 3.01 -12.33
CA HIS A 142 4.36 1.98 -13.12
C HIS A 142 4.91 0.58 -12.77
N PRO A 143 4.15 -0.51 -13.00
CA PRO A 143 4.59 -1.88 -12.70
C PRO A 143 6.02 -2.21 -13.16
N GLU A 144 6.37 -1.84 -14.38
CA GLU A 144 7.64 -2.07 -15.06
C GLU A 144 8.81 -1.26 -14.47
N GLU A 145 8.53 -0.16 -13.78
CA GLU A 145 9.56 0.68 -13.14
C GLU A 145 10.00 0.14 -11.77
N ASN A 146 9.34 -0.92 -11.29
CA ASN A 146 9.67 -1.52 -10.02
C ASN A 146 10.85 -2.51 -10.13
N VAL A 147 11.44 -2.79 -8.98
CA VAL A 147 12.49 -3.80 -8.83
C VAL A 147 11.96 -4.90 -7.94
N LEU A 148 11.93 -6.13 -8.45
CA LEU A 148 11.60 -7.32 -7.68
C LEU A 148 12.88 -7.86 -7.05
N ILE A 149 12.90 -7.92 -5.73
CA ILE A 149 13.97 -8.49 -4.94
C ILE A 149 13.57 -9.93 -4.63
N VAL A 150 14.37 -10.89 -5.06
CA VAL A 150 14.15 -12.32 -4.76
C VAL A 150 15.21 -12.75 -3.76
N SER A 151 14.77 -13.24 -2.60
CA SER A 151 15.65 -13.77 -1.56
C SER A 151 15.55 -15.29 -1.52
N GLU A 152 16.69 -15.96 -1.67
CA GLU A 152 16.79 -17.42 -1.78
C GLU A 152 17.77 -17.95 -0.73
N TYR A 153 17.59 -19.19 -0.27
CA TYR A 153 18.52 -19.86 0.61
C TYR A 153 19.79 -20.25 -0.17
N GLN A 154 20.97 -19.98 0.39
CA GLN A 154 22.25 -20.31 -0.27
C GLN A 154 22.47 -21.80 -0.57
N ASN A 155 21.77 -22.67 0.16
CA ASN A 155 21.79 -24.11 -0.03
C ASN A 155 20.36 -24.62 -0.13
N ASP A 156 20.18 -25.84 -0.61
CA ASP A 156 18.90 -26.57 -0.56
C ASP A 156 18.48 -26.95 0.89
N ASP A 157 19.14 -26.36 1.91
CA ASP A 157 18.76 -26.47 3.31
C ASP A 157 18.01 -25.20 3.75
N PRO A 158 16.68 -25.23 3.85
CA PRO A 158 15.86 -24.11 4.31
C PRO A 158 16.10 -23.75 5.80
N ASN A 159 16.87 -24.54 6.54
CA ASN A 159 17.34 -24.19 7.89
C ASN A 159 18.65 -23.38 7.88
N SER A 160 19.28 -23.23 6.71
CA SER A 160 20.40 -22.30 6.54
C SER A 160 19.89 -20.87 6.77
N HIS A 161 20.47 -20.15 7.72
CA HIS A 161 20.13 -18.75 7.95
C HIS A 161 20.77 -17.80 6.91
N MET A 162 21.57 -18.32 5.97
CA MET A 162 22.23 -17.51 4.94
C MET A 162 21.34 -17.40 3.71
N LEU A 163 20.94 -16.16 3.43
CA LEU A 163 20.14 -15.78 2.27
C LEU A 163 21.01 -15.06 1.24
N GLU A 164 20.82 -15.41 -0.02
CA GLU A 164 21.27 -14.64 -1.16
C GLU A 164 20.11 -13.82 -1.72
N THR A 165 20.43 -12.72 -2.40
CA THR A 165 19.42 -11.83 -2.95
C THR A 165 19.82 -11.39 -4.35
N ARG A 166 18.84 -11.41 -5.25
CA ARG A 166 18.98 -10.97 -6.63
C ARG A 166 17.90 -9.95 -6.99
N GLU A 167 18.27 -8.96 -7.79
CA GLU A 167 17.34 -7.95 -8.32
C GLU A 167 16.86 -8.37 -9.71
N VAL A 168 15.55 -8.34 -9.91
CA VAL A 168 14.89 -8.50 -11.20
C VAL A 168 14.32 -7.13 -11.59
N LYS A 169 14.74 -6.65 -12.75
CA LYS A 169 14.24 -5.41 -13.38
C LYS A 169 13.53 -5.78 -14.66
N TYR A 170 12.54 -4.97 -15.03
CA TYR A 170 11.91 -5.12 -16.33
C TYR A 170 12.94 -4.84 -17.44
N GLN A 171 13.03 -5.75 -18.41
CA GLN A 171 13.75 -5.55 -19.66
C GLN A 171 12.72 -5.72 -20.78
N GLU A 172 12.59 -4.68 -21.62
CA GLU A 172 11.94 -4.84 -22.92
C GLU A 172 12.90 -5.67 -23.79
N ASP A 173 12.72 -6.98 -23.78
CA ASP A 173 13.31 -7.81 -24.82
C ASP A 173 12.75 -7.31 -26.15
N GLY A 174 13.63 -6.97 -27.09
CA GLY A 174 13.29 -6.43 -28.41
C GLY A 174 12.58 -7.42 -29.35
N ASP A 175 11.72 -8.27 -28.80
CA ASP A 175 10.90 -9.24 -29.51
C ASP A 175 9.46 -8.72 -29.57
N GLU A 176 9.02 -8.43 -30.79
CA GLU A 176 7.65 -8.09 -31.12
C GLU A 176 6.72 -9.24 -30.71
N GLY A 177 6.06 -9.12 -29.56
CA GLY A 177 5.04 -10.07 -29.16
C GLY A 177 4.96 -10.37 -27.67
N VAL A 178 5.21 -9.39 -26.79
CA VAL A 178 4.60 -9.47 -25.46
C VAL A 178 3.13 -9.17 -25.68
N ASP A 179 2.31 -10.23 -25.66
CA ASP A 179 0.87 -10.14 -25.46
C ASP A 179 0.65 -9.22 -24.27
N THR A 180 0.24 -7.98 -24.57
CA THR A 180 -0.03 -6.95 -23.59
C THR A 180 -1.09 -7.52 -22.67
N LEU A 181 -0.69 -7.99 -21.49
CA LEU A 181 -1.59 -8.44 -20.45
C LEU A 181 -2.32 -7.23 -19.87
N ASP A 182 -3.17 -6.60 -20.68
CA ASP A 182 -4.43 -5.91 -20.37
C ASP A 182 -5.04 -5.43 -21.71
N GLU A 183 -5.91 -6.25 -22.33
CA GLU A 183 -6.82 -5.88 -23.46
C GLU A 183 -7.85 -4.78 -23.11
N ASP A 184 -7.64 -4.02 -22.03
CA ASP A 184 -8.54 -2.96 -21.56
C ASP A 184 -7.77 -1.65 -21.30
N TYR A 185 -6.74 -1.38 -22.11
CA TYR A 185 -6.16 -0.05 -22.19
C TYR A 185 -7.04 0.82 -23.08
N GLN A 186 -8.17 1.29 -22.53
CA GLN A 186 -8.87 2.41 -23.12
C GLN A 186 -7.93 3.62 -23.05
N GLU A 187 -7.64 4.24 -24.19
CA GLU A 187 -6.87 5.49 -24.28
C GLU A 187 -7.66 6.60 -23.54
N LYS A 188 -7.46 6.69 -22.23
CA LYS A 188 -8.21 7.57 -21.35
C LYS A 188 -7.55 8.96 -21.45
N THR A 189 -8.30 9.95 -21.91
CA THR A 189 -7.85 11.35 -21.88
C THR A 189 -8.11 11.96 -20.51
N ILE A 190 -7.25 12.89 -20.09
CA ILE A 190 -7.42 13.63 -18.83
C ILE A 190 -8.82 14.25 -18.74
N ALA A 191 -9.47 14.12 -17.58
CA ALA A 191 -10.79 14.69 -17.36
C ALA A 191 -10.99 15.14 -15.90
N ILE A 192 -11.69 16.26 -15.72
CA ILE A 192 -12.13 16.73 -14.41
C ILE A 192 -12.94 15.62 -13.71
N GLY A 193 -12.72 15.44 -12.41
CA GLY A 193 -13.31 14.37 -11.62
C GLY A 193 -12.42 13.14 -11.46
N MET A 194 -11.33 13.02 -12.25
CA MET A 194 -10.37 11.93 -12.08
C MET A 194 -9.68 11.97 -10.71
N THR A 195 -9.44 10.80 -10.14
CA THR A 195 -8.61 10.64 -8.96
C THR A 195 -7.13 10.82 -9.28
N LYS A 196 -6.31 11.11 -8.26
CA LYS A 196 -4.84 11.14 -8.40
C LYS A 196 -4.27 9.86 -9.02
N HIS A 197 -4.85 8.70 -8.69
CA HIS A 197 -4.42 7.43 -9.24
C HIS A 197 -4.73 7.30 -10.73
N GLU A 198 -5.93 7.69 -11.17
CA GLU A 198 -6.27 7.65 -12.60
C GLU A 198 -5.37 8.56 -13.43
N VAL A 199 -5.02 9.74 -12.91
CA VAL A 199 -4.13 10.68 -13.60
C VAL A 199 -2.71 10.10 -13.78
N ILE A 200 -2.16 9.42 -12.78
CA ILE A 200 -0.81 8.83 -12.91
C ILE A 200 -0.75 7.66 -13.88
N GLN A 201 -1.89 7.04 -14.22
CA GLN A 201 -1.95 6.00 -15.24
C GLN A 201 -2.05 6.57 -16.67
N LEU A 202 -2.24 7.88 -16.82
CA LEU A 202 -2.34 8.49 -18.16
C LEU A 202 -0.97 8.66 -18.80
N LYS A 203 -0.81 8.18 -20.02
CA LYS A 203 0.42 8.31 -20.80
C LYS A 203 0.86 9.77 -21.00
N ASP A 204 -0.09 10.67 -21.24
CA ASP A 204 0.19 12.08 -21.54
C ASP A 204 0.46 12.94 -20.30
N TRP A 205 0.08 12.47 -19.12
CA TRP A 205 0.27 13.18 -17.85
C TRP A 205 1.19 12.38 -16.93
N GLY A 206 0.69 11.29 -16.35
CA GLY A 206 1.48 10.40 -15.53
C GLY A 206 1.99 11.10 -14.26
N ARG A 207 3.23 10.80 -13.90
CA ARG A 207 3.87 11.32 -12.69
C ARG A 207 4.22 12.82 -12.81
N PRO A 208 3.81 13.68 -11.86
CA PRO A 208 4.21 15.09 -11.86
C PRO A 208 5.69 15.26 -11.44
N LYS A 209 6.29 16.36 -11.88
CA LYS A 209 7.65 16.75 -11.47
C LYS A 209 7.69 17.22 -10.02
N SER A 210 6.65 17.94 -9.58
CA SER A 210 6.50 18.34 -8.19
C SER A 210 5.02 18.41 -7.79
N ILE A 211 4.77 18.24 -6.49
CA ILE A 211 3.45 18.35 -5.89
C ILE A 211 3.53 19.38 -4.76
N HIS A 212 2.72 20.43 -4.84
CA HIS A 212 2.52 21.40 -3.76
C HIS A 212 1.21 21.10 -3.06
N LYS A 213 1.25 20.77 -1.76
CA LYS A 213 0.09 20.39 -0.96
C LYS A 213 -0.23 21.47 0.07
N THR A 214 -1.49 21.91 0.11
CA THR A 214 -2.02 22.84 1.09
C THR A 214 -3.16 22.17 1.87
N THR A 215 -3.03 22.08 3.19
CA THR A 215 -4.09 21.57 4.07
C THR A 215 -4.76 22.73 4.79
N THR A 216 -6.08 22.82 4.70
CA THR A 216 -6.90 23.85 5.33
C THR A 216 -7.98 23.20 6.20
N ALA A 217 -8.73 24.01 6.95
CA ALA A 217 -9.89 23.52 7.69
C ALA A 217 -10.99 22.95 6.77
N SER A 218 -11.08 23.42 5.52
CA SER A 218 -12.09 22.99 4.54
C SER A 218 -11.67 21.78 3.70
N GLY A 219 -10.39 21.39 3.71
CA GLY A 219 -9.89 20.27 2.92
C GLY A 219 -8.43 20.39 2.52
N ILE A 220 -8.02 19.50 1.63
CA ILE A 220 -6.66 19.44 1.08
C ILE A 220 -6.72 19.85 -0.39
N ASN A 221 -5.89 20.82 -0.77
CA ASN A 221 -5.72 21.24 -2.15
C ASN A 221 -4.30 20.91 -2.59
N GLU A 222 -4.14 20.30 -3.77
CA GLU A 222 -2.84 19.95 -4.34
C GLU A 222 -2.68 20.58 -5.72
N GLN A 223 -1.51 21.13 -6.00
CA GLN A 223 -1.08 21.53 -7.34
C GLN A 223 0.01 20.56 -7.80
N TRP A 224 -0.22 19.89 -8.91
CA TRP A 224 0.71 18.99 -9.57
C TRP A 224 1.34 19.70 -10.75
N VAL A 225 2.67 19.79 -10.76
CA VAL A 225 3.44 20.56 -11.74
C VAL A 225 4.11 19.61 -12.74
N TYR A 226 3.89 19.83 -14.02
CA TYR A 226 4.49 19.03 -15.11
C TYR A 226 5.50 19.84 -15.94
N GLY A 227 5.36 21.16 -15.98
CA GLY A 227 6.25 22.05 -16.72
C GLY A 227 5.84 23.51 -16.57
N ILE A 228 6.35 24.34 -17.48
CA ILE A 228 5.94 25.74 -17.57
C ILE A 228 4.48 25.77 -18.05
N SER A 229 3.62 26.48 -17.31
CA SER A 229 2.19 26.63 -17.62
C SER A 229 1.36 25.34 -17.64
N ARG A 230 1.92 24.19 -17.23
CA ARG A 230 1.24 22.88 -17.27
C ARG A 230 1.03 22.32 -15.88
N TYR A 231 -0.20 22.40 -15.39
CA TYR A 231 -0.58 22.09 -14.01
C TYR A 231 -1.91 21.36 -13.92
N LEU A 232 -2.03 20.51 -12.89
CA LEU A 232 -3.30 19.94 -12.46
C LEU A 232 -3.57 20.37 -11.02
N TYR A 233 -4.84 20.69 -10.73
CA TYR A 233 -5.26 21.06 -9.38
C TYR A 233 -6.27 20.04 -8.87
N PHE A 234 -6.04 19.56 -7.65
CA PHE A 234 -6.89 18.57 -6.99
C PHE A 234 -7.45 19.13 -5.70
N ASP A 235 -8.75 18.95 -5.50
CA ASP A 235 -9.43 19.21 -4.24
C ASP A 235 -9.83 17.88 -3.60
N ASN A 236 -9.32 17.63 -2.41
CA ASN A 236 -9.50 16.38 -1.66
C ASN A 236 -9.20 15.11 -2.49
N GLY A 237 -8.21 15.20 -3.39
CA GLY A 237 -7.75 14.08 -4.23
C GLY A 237 -8.53 13.88 -5.53
N VAL A 238 -9.45 14.79 -5.87
CA VAL A 238 -10.23 14.79 -7.11
C VAL A 238 -9.77 15.94 -7.99
N LEU A 239 -9.51 15.68 -9.27
CA LEU A 239 -9.07 16.70 -10.22
C LEU A 239 -10.17 17.73 -10.47
N THR A 240 -9.88 19.01 -10.22
CA THR A 240 -10.84 20.12 -10.37
C THR A 240 -10.41 21.16 -11.39
N THR A 241 -9.14 21.26 -11.76
CA THR A 241 -8.67 22.18 -12.82
C THR A 241 -7.51 21.57 -13.61
N ILE A 242 -7.58 21.73 -14.94
CA ILE A 242 -6.50 21.44 -15.88
C ILE A 242 -6.02 22.78 -16.43
N GLN A 243 -4.72 23.04 -16.36
CA GLN A 243 -4.08 24.23 -16.89
C GLN A 243 -2.95 23.81 -17.83
N GLU A 244 -2.99 24.32 -19.06
CA GLU A 244 -2.02 24.07 -20.13
C GLU A 244 -1.91 25.28 -21.08
#